data_AF-A0A844IMJ4-F1
#
_entry.id   AF-A0A844IMJ4-F1
#
_cell.length_a   1.000
_cell.length_b   1.000
_cell.length_c   1.000
_cell.angle_alpha   90.00
_cell.angle_beta   90.00
_cell.angle_gamma   90.00
#
_symmetry.space_group_name_H-M   'P 1'
#
loop_
_entity.id
_entity.type
_entity.pdbx_description
1 polymer ?
#
loop_
_entity_poly.entity_id
_entity_poly.type
_entity_poly.pdbx_seq_one_letter_code
_entity_poly.pdbx_strand_id
1 'polypeptide(L)'
;MNNLQIRASFYALCGIVSALLGWSISQILWQEIGTFLMLFVPKEFSIPPYIILLIIVTPCITSGMIIAETFISNPTRYKTNWRFLTRTFFKKVFIVGSSIGLFLGIFNWILLQSNWPGGLVRIISWIIIGAFAGLAESISWSWRSIEGTGDRVKQRILQSTGFGAGSGLLAASFCEAVNTALGQYQEPVGFFLFGGLLGLSLCFAAKPSYQVALRAGTGFEATKKRTRKSSATTQLQVDSNAPTQLLRPTLNNQSLKYIPDNDYKHIEEGVSIQLPAKTKKLIIIGSGDTADIYIPHLPEECASLQVNSGTVIIRCLAEESVKIQQRFLPKNKTTTLKHNQILTLYHENNEEKFYRFIFYNRLLDPQA
;
A
#
# COMPACT_ATOMS: atom_id res chain seq x y z
N MET A 1 -22.82 -4.75 -0.06
CA MET A 1 -22.20 -3.89 0.97
C MET A 1 -21.11 -3.06 0.31
N ASN A 2 -21.15 -1.73 0.48
CA ASN A 2 -20.25 -0.82 -0.21
C ASN A 2 -18.81 -1.02 0.27
N ASN A 3 -17.89 -1.23 -0.67
CA ASN A 3 -16.45 -1.43 -0.43
C ASN A 3 -15.84 -0.29 0.43
N LEU A 4 -16.46 0.89 0.41
CA LEU A 4 -16.09 2.04 1.23
C LEU A 4 -16.45 1.88 2.72
N GLN A 5 -17.61 1.29 3.05
CA GLN A 5 -18.05 1.14 4.43
C GLN A 5 -17.14 0.18 5.19
N ILE A 6 -16.86 -1.00 4.61
CA ILE A 6 -15.96 -2.00 5.21
C ILE A 6 -14.56 -1.39 5.43
N ARG A 7 -14.09 -0.61 4.45
CA ARG A 7 -12.82 0.08 4.52
C ARG A 7 -12.78 1.11 5.65
N ALA A 8 -13.78 1.99 5.72
CA ALA A 8 -13.88 3.02 6.75
C ALA A 8 -13.97 2.39 8.15
N SER A 9 -14.79 1.35 8.33
CA SER A 9 -14.90 0.63 9.60
C SER A 9 -13.58 -0.03 10.02
N PHE A 10 -12.84 -0.64 9.08
CA PHE A 10 -11.57 -1.27 9.41
C PHE A 10 -10.49 -0.25 9.80
N TYR A 11 -10.38 0.87 9.07
CA TYR A 11 -9.48 1.97 9.43
C TYR A 11 -9.82 2.58 10.80
N ALA A 12 -11.11 2.81 11.08
CA ALA A 12 -11.58 3.32 12.35
C ALA A 12 -11.25 2.36 13.50
N LEU A 13 -11.50 1.06 13.33
CA LEU A 13 -11.18 0.03 14.32
C LEU A 13 -9.67 -0.04 14.59
N CYS A 14 -8.84 -0.07 13.55
CA CYS A 14 -7.38 -0.03 13.70
C CYS A 14 -6.91 1.23 14.42
N GLY A 15 -7.53 2.39 14.15
CA GLY A 15 -7.23 3.64 14.84
C GLY A 15 -7.61 3.65 16.31
N ILE A 16 -8.82 3.19 16.64
CA ILE A 16 -9.29 3.05 18.02
C ILE A 16 -8.37 2.12 18.82
N VAL A 17 -8.15 0.91 18.29
CA VAL A 17 -7.35 -0.12 18.99
C VAL A 17 -5.92 0.37 19.19
N SER A 18 -5.30 0.97 18.17
CA SER A 18 -3.92 1.46 18.29
C SER A 18 -3.77 2.66 19.23
N ALA A 19 -4.72 3.61 19.22
CA ALA A 19 -4.70 4.76 20.13
C ALA A 19 -4.88 4.32 21.59
N LEU A 20 -5.84 3.42 21.86
CA LEU A 20 -6.10 2.90 23.20
C LEU A 20 -4.95 2.02 23.72
N LEU A 21 -4.37 1.17 22.87
CA LEU A 21 -3.19 0.39 23.24
C LEU A 21 -2.01 1.29 23.55
N GLY A 22 -1.74 2.30 22.71
CA GLY A 22 -0.67 3.26 22.94
C GLY A 22 -0.84 4.01 24.25
N TRP A 23 -2.04 4.50 24.54
CA TRP A 23 -2.33 5.15 25.81
C TRP A 23 -2.16 4.17 26.98
N SER A 24 -2.73 2.97 26.93
CA SER A 24 -2.65 1.98 28.02
C SER A 24 -1.20 1.58 28.32
N ILE A 25 -0.41 1.28 27.29
CA ILE A 25 1.01 0.93 27.45
C ILE A 25 1.78 2.11 28.04
N SER A 26 1.48 3.34 27.62
CA SER A 26 2.16 4.52 28.16
C SER A 26 1.87 4.74 29.65
N GLN A 27 0.66 4.44 30.13
CA GLN A 27 0.31 4.56 31.55
C GLN A 27 1.06 3.53 32.39
N ILE A 28 1.14 2.28 31.91
CA ILE A 28 1.90 1.21 32.57
C ILE A 28 3.38 1.58 32.64
N LEU A 29 3.96 2.01 31.51
CA LEU A 29 5.37 2.42 31.46
C LEU A 29 5.64 3.67 32.31
N TRP A 30 4.71 4.61 32.39
CA TRP A 30 4.84 5.76 33.29
C TRP A 30 4.85 5.32 34.76
N GLN A 31 3.95 4.41 35.16
CA GLN A 31 3.90 3.91 36.53
C GLN A 31 5.16 3.11 36.91
N GLU A 32 5.60 2.20 36.05
CA GLU A 32 6.73 1.33 36.33
C GLU A 32 8.09 2.00 36.11
N ILE A 33 8.27 2.64 34.95
CA ILE A 33 9.57 3.20 34.52
C ILE A 33 9.68 4.67 34.92
N GLY A 34 8.59 5.44 34.94
CA GLY A 34 8.63 6.86 35.33
C GLY A 34 9.22 7.05 36.74
N THR A 35 8.82 6.18 37.68
CA THR A 35 9.35 6.16 39.05
C THR A 35 10.85 5.85 39.09
N PHE A 36 11.31 4.93 38.23
CA PHE A 36 12.73 4.58 38.11
C PHE A 36 13.56 5.67 37.40
N LEU A 37 13.04 6.25 36.32
CA LEU A 37 13.69 7.35 35.57
C LEU A 37 13.89 8.59 36.45
N MET A 38 12.90 8.93 37.28
CA MET A 38 12.99 10.05 38.22
C MET A 38 14.08 9.87 39.29
N LEU A 39 14.65 8.66 39.48
CA LEU A 39 15.83 8.46 40.34
C LEU A 39 17.13 8.96 39.69
N PHE A 40 17.21 8.95 38.36
CA PHE A 40 18.42 9.32 37.60
C PHE A 40 18.36 10.74 37.02
N VAL A 41 17.21 11.38 37.11
CA VAL A 41 16.99 12.75 36.62
C VAL A 41 17.23 13.71 37.79
N PRO A 42 18.02 14.79 37.60
CA PRO A 42 18.19 15.81 38.64
C PRO A 42 16.84 16.30 39.15
N LYS A 43 16.67 16.49 40.47
CA LYS A 43 15.39 16.92 41.09
C LYS A 43 14.82 18.22 40.51
N GLU A 44 15.66 19.02 39.87
CA GLU A 44 15.31 20.27 39.19
C GLU A 44 14.62 20.04 37.84
N PHE A 45 14.68 18.83 37.29
CA PHE A 45 14.16 18.48 35.98
C PHE A 45 13.04 17.44 36.12
N SER A 46 11.79 17.87 36.05
CA SER A 46 10.64 16.96 36.06
C SER A 46 10.29 16.56 34.63
N ILE A 47 10.44 15.27 34.28
CA ILE A 47 10.01 14.77 32.98
C ILE A 47 8.48 14.74 32.96
N PRO A 48 7.81 15.47 32.06
CA PRO A 48 6.35 15.43 31.95
C PRO A 48 5.86 14.04 31.50
N PRO A 49 4.78 13.52 32.09
CA PRO A 49 4.15 12.26 31.66
C PRO A 49 3.82 12.25 30.16
N TYR A 50 3.52 13.42 29.59
CA TYR A 50 3.22 13.61 28.17
C TYR A 50 4.37 13.22 27.24
N ILE A 51 5.63 13.27 27.67
CA ILE A 51 6.76 12.86 26.83
C ILE A 51 6.71 11.34 26.61
N ILE A 52 6.52 10.57 27.68
CA ILE A 52 6.41 9.10 27.61
C ILE A 52 5.13 8.70 26.87
N LEU A 53 4.01 9.40 27.13
CA LEU A 53 2.76 9.21 26.39
C LEU A 53 2.97 9.33 24.88
N LEU A 54 3.61 10.41 24.42
CA LEU A 54 3.73 10.70 23.00
C LEU A 54 4.77 9.84 22.29
N ILE A 55 5.85 9.45 22.98
CA ILE A 55 6.83 8.48 22.47
C ILE A 55 6.19 7.12 22.21
N ILE A 56 5.14 6.73 22.96
CA ILE A 56 4.49 5.41 22.84
C ILE A 56 3.24 5.46 21.96
N VAL A 57 2.39 6.47 22.11
CA VAL A 57 1.14 6.58 21.35
C VAL A 57 1.41 6.74 19.85
N THR A 58 2.37 7.60 19.50
CA THR A 58 2.69 7.89 18.10
C THR A 58 3.07 6.63 17.30
N PRO A 59 4.04 5.81 17.73
CA PRO A 59 4.38 4.57 17.00
C PRO A 59 3.26 3.52 17.02
N CYS A 60 2.42 3.48 18.08
CA CYS A 60 1.27 2.58 18.10
C CYS A 60 0.24 2.95 17.02
N ILE A 61 -0.13 4.23 16.94
CA ILE A 61 -1.10 4.74 15.96
C ILE A 61 -0.59 4.54 14.53
N THR A 62 0.67 4.90 14.25
CA THR A 62 1.25 4.74 12.92
C THR A 62 1.29 3.27 12.51
N SER A 63 1.65 2.37 13.43
CA SER A 63 1.61 0.93 13.20
C SER A 63 0.18 0.45 12.88
N GLY A 64 -0.82 0.92 13.63
CA GLY A 64 -2.23 0.61 13.40
C GLY A 64 -2.71 1.03 12.01
N MET A 65 -2.33 2.24 11.56
CA MET A 65 -2.68 2.74 10.23
C MET A 65 -2.02 1.95 9.10
N ILE A 66 -0.76 1.53 9.28
CA ILE A 66 -0.04 0.73 8.28
C ILE A 66 -0.60 -0.68 8.18
N ILE A 67 -0.98 -1.28 9.32
CA ILE A 67 -1.71 -2.55 9.36
C ILE A 67 -3.01 -2.40 8.57
N ALA A 68 -3.78 -1.34 8.84
CA ALA A 68 -5.04 -1.07 8.15
C ALA A 68 -4.85 -1.05 6.63
N GLU A 69 -3.88 -0.26 6.17
CA GLU A 69 -3.61 -0.10 4.75
C GLU A 69 -3.10 -1.39 4.09
N THR A 70 -2.20 -2.13 4.74
CA THR A 70 -1.61 -3.36 4.19
C THR A 70 -2.68 -4.45 3.99
N PHE A 71 -3.55 -4.66 4.98
CA PHE A 71 -4.59 -5.69 4.88
C PHE A 71 -5.74 -5.31 3.96
N ILE A 72 -6.11 -4.03 3.88
CA ILE A 72 -7.10 -3.55 2.90
C ILE A 72 -6.58 -3.67 1.46
N SER A 73 -5.27 -3.52 1.29
CA SER A 73 -4.65 -3.56 -0.04
C SER A 73 -4.53 -4.98 -0.58
N ASN A 74 -4.22 -5.95 0.28
CA ASN A 74 -4.02 -7.35 -0.09
C ASN A 74 -4.82 -8.31 0.84
N PRO A 75 -6.16 -8.30 0.80
CA PRO A 75 -7.00 -9.01 1.79
C PRO A 75 -6.84 -10.54 1.75
N THR A 76 -6.39 -11.11 0.64
CA THR A 76 -6.28 -12.57 0.44
C THR A 76 -4.92 -13.15 0.85
N ARG A 77 -3.88 -12.33 1.06
CA ARG A 77 -2.50 -12.77 1.31
C ARG A 77 -2.03 -12.51 2.74
N TYR A 78 -2.81 -12.96 3.73
CA TYR A 78 -2.57 -12.71 5.16
C TYR A 78 -1.13 -13.04 5.61
N LYS A 79 -0.64 -14.25 5.30
CA LYS A 79 0.69 -14.72 5.72
C LYS A 79 1.83 -13.88 5.13
N THR A 80 1.68 -13.42 3.90
CA THR A 80 2.67 -12.59 3.21
C THR A 80 2.68 -11.17 3.78
N ASN A 81 1.50 -10.58 3.96
CA ASN A 81 1.35 -9.25 4.58
C ASN A 81 1.95 -9.21 5.99
N TRP A 82 1.69 -10.25 6.80
CA TRP A 82 2.22 -10.34 8.15
C TRP A 82 3.76 -10.44 8.18
N ARG A 83 4.34 -11.25 7.30
CA ARG A 83 5.81 -11.37 7.18
C ARG A 83 6.45 -10.05 6.74
N PHE A 84 5.82 -9.34 5.81
CA PHE A 84 6.27 -8.02 5.35
C PHE A 84 6.27 -7.00 6.49
N LEU A 85 5.15 -6.88 7.22
CA LEU A 85 5.02 -5.96 8.36
C LEU A 85 6.07 -6.24 9.45
N THR A 86 6.23 -7.51 9.83
CA THR A 86 7.09 -7.92 10.96
C THR A 86 8.58 -7.85 10.66
N ARG A 87 9.03 -8.28 9.46
CA ARG A 87 10.46 -8.33 9.15
C ARG A 87 11.05 -6.98 8.78
N THR A 88 10.28 -6.13 8.10
CA THR A 88 10.84 -4.97 7.40
C THR A 88 10.33 -3.64 7.93
N PHE A 89 9.05 -3.56 8.34
CA PHE A 89 8.39 -2.27 8.55
C PHE A 89 8.18 -1.88 10.01
N PHE A 90 7.74 -2.77 10.90
CA PHE A 90 7.46 -2.36 12.30
C PHE A 90 8.67 -1.71 12.98
N LYS A 91 9.90 -2.20 12.73
CA LYS A 91 11.11 -1.57 13.28
C LYS A 91 11.28 -0.12 12.81
N LYS A 92 11.15 0.13 11.50
CA LYS A 92 11.31 1.46 10.90
C LYS A 92 10.21 2.42 11.37
N VAL A 93 8.98 1.95 11.37
CA VAL A 93 7.79 2.70 11.81
C VAL A 93 7.90 3.06 13.28
N PHE A 94 8.35 2.13 14.11
CA PHE A 94 8.53 2.37 15.53
C PHE A 94 9.62 3.43 15.76
N ILE A 95 10.76 3.35 15.08
CA ILE A 95 11.84 4.36 15.19
C ILE A 95 11.32 5.75 14.80
N VAL A 96 10.69 5.87 13.63
CA VAL A 96 10.15 7.16 13.14
C VAL A 96 9.06 7.69 14.07
N GLY A 97 8.12 6.82 14.47
CA GLY A 97 7.02 7.16 15.35
C GLY A 97 7.52 7.64 16.72
N SER A 98 8.50 6.96 17.31
CA SER A 98 9.11 7.35 18.59
C SER A 98 9.92 8.65 18.46
N SER A 99 10.67 8.85 17.37
CA SER A 99 11.38 10.11 17.14
C SER A 99 10.42 11.29 17.02
N ILE A 100 9.35 11.14 16.24
CA ILE A 100 8.29 12.15 16.13
C ILE A 100 7.61 12.37 17.48
N GLY A 101 7.29 11.30 18.21
CA GLY A 101 6.72 11.34 19.54
C GLY A 101 7.58 12.09 20.56
N LEU A 102 8.91 11.96 20.47
CA LEU A 102 9.84 12.70 21.31
C LEU A 102 9.83 14.20 21.00
N PHE A 103 9.88 14.58 19.70
CA PHE A 103 9.77 15.99 19.30
C PHE A 103 8.43 16.60 19.76
N LEU A 104 7.34 15.86 19.60
CA LEU A 104 6.02 16.24 20.09
C LEU A 104 5.98 16.40 21.61
N GLY A 105 6.60 15.48 22.35
CA GLY A 105 6.70 15.52 23.80
C GLY A 105 7.39 16.79 24.29
N ILE A 106 8.53 17.14 23.69
CA ILE A 106 9.28 18.37 24.01
C ILE A 106 8.45 19.61 23.64
N PHE A 107 7.84 19.63 22.46
CA PHE A 107 7.03 20.78 22.03
C PHE A 107 5.82 20.98 22.95
N ASN A 108 5.13 19.89 23.30
CA ASN A 108 3.99 19.92 24.22
C ASN A 108 4.41 20.36 25.62
N TRP A 109 5.60 19.97 26.07
CA TRP A 109 6.15 20.45 27.33
C TRP A 109 6.36 21.96 27.34
N ILE A 110 6.95 22.53 26.29
CA ILE A 110 7.12 23.99 26.14
C ILE A 110 5.75 24.68 26.15
N LEU A 111 4.76 24.09 25.47
CA LEU A 111 3.41 24.64 25.39
C LEU A 111 2.69 24.62 26.74
N LEU A 112 2.92 23.60 27.57
CA LEU A 112 2.41 23.51 28.94
C LEU A 112 3.07 24.52 29.91
N GLN A 113 4.30 24.97 29.62
CA GLN A 113 4.97 26.03 30.37
C GLN A 113 4.50 27.44 29.96
N SER A 114 3.67 27.55 28.93
CA SER A 114 3.15 28.84 28.46
C SER A 114 2.00 29.31 29.33
N ASN A 115 1.84 30.64 29.48
CA ASN A 115 0.80 31.27 30.32
C ASN A 115 -0.62 31.24 29.70
N TRP A 116 -0.89 30.27 28.83
CA TRP A 116 -2.14 30.19 28.06
C TRP A 116 -3.22 29.43 28.84
N PRO A 117 -4.52 29.71 28.59
CA PRO A 117 -5.61 28.95 29.20
C PRO A 117 -5.45 27.44 28.95
N GLY A 118 -5.57 26.63 30.00
CA GLY A 118 -5.33 25.18 29.92
C GLY A 118 -6.15 24.45 28.86
N GLY A 119 -7.38 24.89 28.61
CA GLY A 119 -8.21 24.31 27.54
C GLY A 119 -7.68 24.62 26.14
N LEU A 120 -7.15 25.81 25.90
CA LEU A 120 -6.51 26.16 24.62
C LEU A 120 -5.21 25.37 24.43
N VAL A 121 -4.41 25.24 25.49
CA VAL A 121 -3.20 24.41 25.48
C VAL A 121 -3.56 23.00 25.05
N ARG A 122 -4.57 22.39 25.67
CA ARG A 122 -5.01 21.03 25.32
C ARG A 122 -5.47 20.92 23.87
N ILE A 123 -6.31 21.84 23.39
CA ILE A 123 -6.76 21.81 21.99
C ILE A 123 -5.57 21.86 21.03
N ILE A 124 -4.61 22.76 21.26
CA ILE A 124 -3.42 22.90 20.42
C ILE A 124 -2.57 21.61 20.48
N SER A 125 -2.37 21.03 21.66
CA SER A 125 -1.64 19.76 21.82
C SER A 125 -2.25 18.64 20.99
N TRP A 126 -3.57 18.45 21.04
CA TRP A 126 -4.27 17.40 20.27
C TRP A 126 -4.21 17.65 18.76
N ILE A 127 -4.31 18.91 18.32
CA ILE A 127 -4.11 19.28 16.90
C ILE A 127 -2.73 18.85 16.42
N ILE A 128 -1.69 19.15 17.20
CA ILE A 128 -0.30 18.82 16.87
C ILE A 128 -0.10 17.30 16.85
N ILE A 129 -0.62 16.58 17.84
CA ILE A 129 -0.59 15.10 17.88
C ILE A 129 -1.24 14.53 16.61
N GLY A 130 -2.42 15.04 16.25
CA GLY A 130 -3.14 14.65 15.04
C GLY A 130 -2.34 14.91 13.77
N ALA A 131 -1.80 16.11 13.62
CA ALA A 131 -1.00 16.51 12.45
C ALA A 131 0.19 15.57 12.24
N PHE A 132 0.94 15.30 13.31
CA PHE A 132 2.12 14.45 13.25
C PHE A 132 1.80 12.96 13.10
N ALA A 133 0.68 12.48 13.65
CA ALA A 133 0.21 11.12 13.37
C ALA A 133 -0.11 10.94 11.87
N GLY A 134 -0.75 11.94 11.25
CA GLY A 134 -0.99 11.97 9.80
C GLY A 134 0.29 12.06 8.97
N LEU A 135 1.25 12.88 9.40
CA LEU A 135 2.56 12.99 8.76
C LEU A 135 3.33 11.65 8.83
N ALA A 136 3.34 11.01 9.99
CA ALA A 136 4.04 9.74 10.19
C ALA A 136 3.41 8.59 9.39
N GLU A 137 2.08 8.57 9.23
CA GLU A 137 1.40 7.69 8.29
C GLU A 137 1.87 7.93 6.86
N SER A 138 1.95 9.18 6.41
CA SER A 138 2.33 9.51 5.04
C SER A 138 3.79 9.28 4.70
N ILE A 139 4.71 9.50 5.65
CA ILE A 139 6.12 9.11 5.50
C ILE A 139 6.23 7.59 5.42
N SER A 140 5.51 6.87 6.28
CA SER A 140 5.51 5.41 6.24
C SER A 140 4.93 4.88 4.92
N TRP A 141 3.93 5.57 4.37
CA TRP A 141 3.38 5.27 3.05
C TRP A 141 4.37 5.52 1.92
N SER A 142 5.09 6.65 1.92
CA SER A 142 6.01 6.99 0.83
C SER A 142 7.12 5.95 0.69
N TRP A 143 7.57 5.37 1.80
CA TRP A 143 8.56 4.28 1.81
C TRP A 143 8.06 2.94 1.27
N ARG A 144 6.75 2.70 1.28
CA ARG A 144 6.15 1.47 0.76
C ARG A 144 5.69 1.62 -0.70
N SER A 145 5.42 2.86 -1.11
CA SER A 145 4.71 3.12 -2.35
C SER A 145 5.69 3.15 -3.51
N ILE A 146 5.38 2.39 -4.57
CA ILE A 146 6.04 2.50 -5.87
C ILE A 146 5.84 3.91 -6.46
N GLU A 147 4.82 4.66 -6.00
CA GLU A 147 4.61 6.08 -6.32
C GLU A 147 5.36 7.04 -5.37
N GLY A 148 6.35 6.55 -4.61
CA GLY A 148 7.06 7.27 -3.54
C GLY A 148 7.88 8.50 -3.96
N THR A 149 7.71 9.02 -5.17
CA THR A 149 8.42 10.20 -5.69
C THR A 149 7.47 11.21 -6.36
N GLY A 150 7.76 12.51 -6.19
CA GLY A 150 7.07 13.60 -6.88
C GLY A 150 5.90 14.25 -6.12
N ASP A 151 5.04 14.98 -6.84
CA ASP A 151 4.03 15.87 -6.25
C ASP A 151 2.86 15.14 -5.57
N ARG A 152 2.61 13.87 -5.91
CA ARG A 152 1.58 13.06 -5.25
C ARG A 152 1.93 12.76 -3.79
N VAL A 153 3.22 12.56 -3.49
CA VAL A 153 3.70 12.37 -2.12
C VAL A 153 3.45 13.63 -1.30
N LYS A 154 3.78 14.81 -1.85
CA LYS A 154 3.53 16.11 -1.20
C LYS A 154 2.05 16.32 -0.94
N GLN A 155 1.20 16.03 -1.93
CA GLN A 155 -0.25 16.17 -1.79
C GLN A 155 -0.80 15.25 -0.70
N ARG A 156 -0.34 13.99 -0.63
CA ARG A 156 -0.76 13.05 0.40
C ARG A 156 -0.29 13.48 1.79
N ILE A 157 0.98 13.87 1.94
CA ILE A 157 1.51 14.39 3.20
C ILE A 157 0.65 15.56 3.69
N LEU A 158 0.34 16.53 2.82
CA LEU A 158 -0.48 17.68 3.18
C LEU A 158 -1.90 17.26 3.61
N GLN A 159 -2.51 16.33 2.87
CA GLN A 159 -3.86 15.84 3.17
C GLN A 159 -3.90 15.03 4.48
N SER A 160 -3.05 14.02 4.64
CA SER A 160 -3.02 13.21 5.87
C SER A 160 -2.67 14.05 7.10
N THR A 161 -1.73 15.00 6.98
CA THR A 161 -1.39 15.93 8.07
C THR A 161 -2.58 16.83 8.42
N GLY A 162 -3.25 17.43 7.43
CA GLY A 162 -4.42 18.29 7.65
C GLY A 162 -5.62 17.52 8.23
N PHE A 163 -5.88 16.32 7.73
CA PHE A 163 -6.94 15.44 8.25
C PHE A 163 -6.63 14.93 9.66
N GLY A 164 -5.37 14.63 9.95
CA GLY A 164 -4.92 14.29 11.29
C GLY A 164 -5.12 15.46 12.25
N ALA A 165 -4.71 16.67 11.86
CA ALA A 165 -4.90 17.89 12.64
C ALA A 165 -6.39 18.15 12.96
N GLY A 166 -7.26 18.01 11.95
CA GLY A 166 -8.71 18.14 12.10
C GLY A 166 -9.30 17.07 13.03
N SER A 167 -8.80 15.84 12.98
CA SER A 167 -9.22 14.77 13.90
C SER A 167 -8.84 15.09 15.34
N GLY A 168 -7.63 15.64 15.56
CA GLY A 168 -7.18 16.12 16.85
C GLY A 168 -8.02 17.27 17.40
N LEU A 169 -8.35 18.25 16.55
CA LEU A 169 -9.22 19.38 16.91
C LEU A 169 -10.59 18.90 17.37
N LEU A 170 -11.26 18.07 16.55
CA LEU A 170 -12.60 17.57 16.86
C LEU A 170 -12.61 16.75 18.15
N ALA A 171 -11.59 15.92 18.37
CA ALA A 171 -11.47 15.14 19.59
C ALA A 171 -11.30 16.03 20.83
N ALA A 172 -10.40 17.02 20.76
CA ALA A 172 -10.16 17.92 21.87
C ALA A 172 -11.36 18.81 22.19
N SER A 173 -12.02 19.36 21.17
CA SER A 173 -13.22 20.17 21.36
C SER A 173 -14.35 19.37 22.01
N PHE A 174 -14.52 18.10 21.63
CA PHE A 174 -15.50 17.22 22.28
C PHE A 174 -15.13 16.95 23.75
N CYS A 175 -13.88 16.60 24.02
CA CYS A 175 -13.41 16.35 25.39
C CYS A 175 -13.48 17.59 26.30
N GLU A 176 -13.31 18.80 25.74
CA GLU A 176 -13.54 20.05 26.47
C GLU A 176 -15.01 20.32 26.75
N ALA A 177 -15.88 20.12 25.75
CA ALA A 177 -17.31 20.35 25.91
C ALA A 177 -17.95 19.45 26.97
N VAL A 178 -17.46 18.21 27.10
CA VAL A 178 -18.01 17.18 28.00
C VAL A 178 -17.11 16.95 29.22
N ASN A 179 -16.14 17.84 29.46
CA ASN A 179 -15.10 17.70 30.48
C ASN A 179 -15.67 17.36 31.88
N THR A 180 -16.70 18.10 32.30
CA THR A 180 -17.35 17.94 33.61
C THR A 180 -18.10 16.61 33.77
N ALA A 181 -18.58 16.00 32.68
CA ALA A 181 -19.33 14.75 32.73
C ALA A 181 -18.43 13.50 32.62
N LEU A 182 -17.25 13.61 32.01
CA LEU A 182 -16.35 12.49 31.79
C LEU A 182 -15.40 12.22 32.96
N GLY A 183 -15.00 13.27 33.70
CA GLY A 183 -14.10 13.15 34.85
C GLY A 183 -12.84 12.32 34.51
N GLN A 184 -12.64 11.22 35.24
CA GLN A 184 -11.48 10.32 35.09
C GLN A 184 -11.44 9.59 33.74
N TYR A 185 -12.56 9.47 33.03
CA TYR A 185 -12.63 8.80 31.72
C TYR A 185 -12.33 9.73 30.55
N GLN A 186 -12.01 11.01 30.81
CA GLN A 186 -11.78 11.98 29.77
C GLN A 186 -10.66 11.59 28.80
N GLU A 187 -9.52 11.15 29.30
CA GLU A 187 -8.38 10.74 28.47
C GLU A 187 -8.67 9.50 27.61
N PRO A 188 -9.13 8.36 28.16
CA PRO A 188 -9.38 7.17 27.35
C PRO A 188 -10.50 7.40 26.33
N VAL A 189 -11.55 8.16 26.67
CA VAL A 189 -12.60 8.54 25.71
C VAL A 189 -12.05 9.46 24.63
N GLY A 190 -11.15 10.38 24.98
CA GLY A 190 -10.45 11.22 24.02
C GLY A 190 -9.62 10.40 23.03
N PHE A 191 -8.85 9.43 23.50
CA PHE A 191 -8.05 8.55 22.63
C PHE A 191 -8.91 7.61 21.78
N PHE A 192 -10.04 7.12 22.32
CA PHE A 192 -11.03 6.38 21.54
C PHE A 192 -11.56 7.22 20.38
N LEU A 193 -12.04 8.43 20.67
CA LEU A 193 -12.67 9.30 19.69
C LEU A 193 -11.66 9.80 18.65
N PHE A 194 -10.48 10.19 19.10
CA PHE A 194 -9.37 10.55 18.22
C PHE A 194 -8.93 9.41 17.32
N GLY A 195 -8.73 8.20 17.86
CA GLY A 195 -8.35 7.03 17.07
C GLY A 195 -9.39 6.71 15.99
N GLY A 196 -10.67 6.78 16.34
CA GLY A 196 -11.78 6.59 15.39
C GLY A 196 -11.80 7.66 14.29
N LEU A 197 -11.75 8.94 14.66
CA LEU A 197 -11.76 10.06 13.72
C LEU A 197 -10.53 10.08 12.83
N LEU A 198 -9.35 9.82 13.39
CA LEU A 198 -8.10 9.74 12.65
C LEU A 198 -8.15 8.59 11.64
N GLY A 199 -8.58 7.40 12.06
CA GLY A 199 -8.77 6.26 11.17
C GLY A 199 -9.73 6.57 10.02
N LEU A 200 -10.91 7.13 10.33
CA LEU A 200 -11.88 7.55 9.30
C LEU A 200 -11.29 8.57 8.34
N SER A 201 -10.62 9.61 8.84
CA SER A 201 -10.06 10.67 8.02
C SER A 201 -8.93 10.17 7.13
N LEU A 202 -8.07 9.28 7.64
CA LEU A 202 -7.01 8.65 6.86
C LEU A 202 -7.54 7.65 5.83
N CYS A 203 -8.71 7.05 6.03
CA CYS A 203 -9.37 6.26 4.98
C CYS A 203 -9.64 7.10 3.71
N PHE A 204 -9.91 8.39 3.87
CA PHE A 204 -10.11 9.33 2.76
C PHE A 204 -8.78 9.94 2.24
N ALA A 205 -7.83 10.23 3.14
CA ALA A 205 -6.49 10.71 2.79
C ALA A 205 -5.71 9.69 1.96
N ALA A 206 -5.84 8.41 2.32
CA ALA A 206 -5.34 7.30 1.53
C ALA A 206 -6.24 7.13 0.29
N LYS A 207 -6.08 7.96 -0.73
CA LYS A 207 -6.49 7.54 -2.08
C LYS A 207 -5.62 6.33 -2.40
N PRO A 208 -6.19 5.12 -2.54
CA PRO A 208 -5.36 3.95 -2.81
C PRO A 208 -4.64 4.22 -4.13
N SER A 209 -3.36 3.84 -4.21
CA SER A 209 -2.60 3.87 -5.46
C SER A 209 -3.30 2.91 -6.42
N TYR A 210 -4.23 3.42 -7.21
CA TYR A 210 -4.95 2.68 -8.25
C TYR A 210 -4.02 2.47 -9.44
N GLN A 211 -2.87 1.86 -9.19
CA GLN A 211 -2.07 1.29 -10.25
C GLN A 211 -2.67 -0.05 -10.54
N VAL A 212 -3.38 -0.13 -11.66
CA VAL A 212 -3.85 -1.40 -12.14
C VAL A 212 -2.66 -2.12 -12.77
N ALA A 213 -2.53 -3.41 -12.53
CA ALA A 213 -1.42 -4.18 -13.02
C ALA A 213 -1.80 -5.60 -13.43
N LEU A 214 -1.00 -6.17 -14.32
CA LEU A 214 -1.02 -7.57 -14.71
C LEU A 214 0.27 -8.22 -14.25
N ARG A 215 0.20 -9.16 -13.31
CA ARG A 215 1.37 -9.93 -12.91
C ARG A 215 1.48 -11.18 -13.74
N ALA A 216 2.61 -11.35 -14.42
CA ALA A 216 2.93 -12.54 -15.19
C ALA A 216 3.06 -13.75 -14.25
N GLY A 217 2.43 -14.85 -14.63
CA GLY A 217 2.46 -16.13 -13.93
C GLY A 217 2.97 -17.24 -14.84
N THR A 218 2.30 -18.40 -14.78
CA THR A 218 2.63 -19.58 -15.59
C THR A 218 2.68 -19.25 -17.09
N GLY A 219 3.66 -19.83 -17.80
CA GLY A 219 3.92 -19.57 -19.22
C GLY A 219 5.01 -18.52 -19.47
N PHE A 220 5.35 -17.70 -18.47
CA PHE A 220 6.41 -16.69 -18.55
C PHE A 220 7.75 -17.14 -17.93
N GLU A 221 7.99 -18.45 -17.86
CA GLU A 221 9.18 -19.00 -17.22
C GLU A 221 10.46 -18.47 -17.87
N ALA A 222 11.37 -17.91 -17.06
CA ALA A 222 12.63 -17.40 -17.54
C ALA A 222 13.47 -18.54 -18.13
N THR A 223 13.59 -18.58 -19.46
CA THR A 223 14.53 -19.51 -20.12
C THR A 223 15.94 -19.01 -19.82
N LYS A 224 16.58 -19.57 -18.78
CA LYS A 224 18.00 -19.31 -18.49
C LYS A 224 18.76 -19.51 -19.80
N LYS A 225 19.50 -18.48 -20.23
CA LYS A 225 20.47 -18.63 -21.33
C LYS A 225 21.29 -19.87 -20.99
N ARG A 226 21.28 -20.89 -21.85
CA ARG A 226 22.25 -21.99 -21.77
C ARG A 226 23.62 -21.32 -21.86
N THR A 227 24.28 -21.12 -20.73
CA THR A 227 25.70 -20.82 -20.72
C THR A 227 26.33 -21.97 -21.49
N ARG A 228 26.91 -21.68 -22.66
CA ARG A 228 27.76 -22.64 -23.39
C ARG A 228 28.84 -23.07 -22.42
N LYS A 229 28.63 -24.17 -21.69
CA LYS A 229 29.73 -24.99 -21.23
C LYS A 229 30.32 -25.56 -22.50
N SER A 230 31.50 -25.07 -22.87
CA SER A 230 32.36 -25.75 -23.81
C SER A 230 32.62 -27.13 -23.23
N SER A 231 31.94 -28.12 -23.77
CA SER A 231 32.22 -29.53 -23.55
C SER A 231 32.17 -30.14 -24.94
N ALA A 232 33.34 -30.53 -25.39
CA ALA A 232 33.58 -31.07 -26.71
C ALA A 232 32.64 -32.24 -27.01
N THR A 233 32.32 -32.34 -28.30
CA THR A 233 31.88 -33.56 -28.99
C THR A 233 30.45 -34.02 -28.71
N THR A 234 29.52 -33.58 -29.56
CA THR A 234 28.64 -34.49 -30.33
C THR A 234 28.11 -33.71 -31.52
N GLN A 235 28.53 -34.10 -32.72
CA GLN A 235 28.01 -33.57 -33.98
C GLN A 235 26.57 -34.04 -34.16
N LEU A 236 25.63 -33.11 -34.18
CA LEU A 236 24.37 -33.25 -34.92
C LEU A 236 24.30 -32.05 -35.85
N GLN A 237 24.55 -32.32 -37.14
CA GLN A 237 24.28 -31.39 -38.22
C GLN A 237 22.81 -31.00 -38.18
N VAL A 238 22.54 -29.71 -37.98
CA VAL A 238 21.28 -29.08 -38.36
C VAL A 238 21.66 -27.88 -39.20
N ASP A 239 21.13 -27.87 -40.41
CA ASP A 239 21.40 -26.91 -41.46
C ASP A 239 21.32 -25.46 -40.98
N SER A 240 22.24 -24.67 -41.53
CA SER A 240 22.29 -23.22 -41.38
C SER A 240 21.34 -22.59 -42.38
N ASN A 241 20.33 -21.84 -41.91
CA ASN A 241 19.78 -20.61 -42.53
C ASN A 241 18.40 -20.22 -41.95
N ALA A 242 18.39 -19.67 -40.73
CA ALA A 242 17.36 -18.72 -40.28
C ALA A 242 17.87 -18.04 -38.99
N PRO A 243 17.82 -16.70 -38.84
CA PRO A 243 18.00 -16.09 -37.53
C PRO A 243 16.75 -16.43 -36.72
N THR A 244 16.78 -17.52 -35.95
CA THR A 244 15.73 -17.83 -34.97
C THR A 244 15.89 -16.82 -33.84
N GLN A 245 15.40 -15.60 -34.03
CA GLN A 245 15.13 -14.70 -32.92
C GLN A 245 14.17 -15.46 -32.01
N LEU A 246 14.64 -15.84 -30.82
CA LEU A 246 13.78 -16.36 -29.77
C LEU A 246 12.73 -15.28 -29.47
N LEU A 247 11.53 -15.44 -30.03
CA LEU A 247 10.40 -14.56 -29.81
C LEU A 247 10.05 -14.67 -28.32
N ARG A 248 10.28 -13.59 -27.59
CA ARG A 248 10.03 -13.52 -26.15
C ARG A 248 8.90 -12.53 -25.88
N PRO A 249 8.07 -12.75 -24.86
CA PRO A 249 7.07 -11.78 -24.44
C PRO A 249 7.70 -10.42 -24.12
N THR A 250 7.16 -9.33 -24.67
CA THR A 250 7.69 -7.96 -24.52
C THR A 250 6.57 -6.92 -24.46
N LEU A 251 6.91 -5.73 -23.97
CA LEU A 251 6.05 -4.55 -24.05
C LEU A 251 6.48 -3.69 -25.24
N ASN A 252 5.56 -3.41 -26.15
CA ASN A 252 5.81 -2.53 -27.30
C ASN A 252 5.28 -1.11 -27.05
N ASN A 253 4.47 -0.92 -26.00
CA ASN A 253 3.86 0.37 -25.67
C ASN A 253 4.57 1.08 -24.51
N GLN A 254 5.02 2.31 -24.76
CA GLN A 254 5.71 3.17 -23.79
C GLN A 254 4.85 3.61 -22.59
N SER A 255 3.51 3.50 -22.69
CA SER A 255 2.59 3.80 -21.57
C SER A 255 2.51 2.68 -20.54
N LEU A 256 3.05 1.49 -20.85
CA LEU A 256 3.17 0.36 -19.96
C LEU A 256 4.55 0.35 -19.30
N LYS A 257 4.63 -0.06 -18.04
CA LYS A 257 5.89 -0.12 -17.30
C LYS A 257 6.03 -1.44 -16.56
N TYR A 258 7.25 -1.94 -16.42
CA TYR A 258 7.53 -3.06 -15.54
C TYR A 258 7.63 -2.59 -14.09
N ILE A 259 7.22 -3.45 -13.17
CA ILE A 259 7.34 -3.26 -11.73
C ILE A 259 7.93 -4.54 -11.12
N PRO A 260 9.05 -4.44 -10.39
CA PRO A 260 9.87 -3.24 -10.15
C PRO A 260 10.55 -2.70 -11.42
N ASP A 261 10.95 -1.42 -11.43
CA ASP A 261 11.61 -0.75 -12.57
C ASP A 261 13.09 -1.15 -12.66
N ASN A 262 13.35 -2.44 -12.93
CA ASN A 262 14.70 -3.04 -12.94
C ASN A 262 15.23 -3.27 -14.38
N ASP A 263 14.96 -2.35 -15.31
CA ASP A 263 15.38 -2.47 -16.72
C ASP A 263 15.01 -3.81 -17.37
N TYR A 264 13.83 -4.33 -17.06
CA TYR A 264 13.33 -5.55 -17.68
C TYR A 264 13.17 -5.36 -19.18
N LYS A 265 13.77 -6.25 -19.97
CA LYS A 265 13.63 -6.28 -21.43
C LYS A 265 12.47 -7.16 -21.91
N HIS A 266 12.02 -8.08 -21.06
CA HIS A 266 11.02 -9.09 -21.39
C HIS A 266 10.05 -9.28 -20.21
N ILE A 267 8.86 -9.80 -20.50
CA ILE A 267 7.89 -10.19 -19.48
C ILE A 267 8.30 -11.58 -18.95
N GLU A 268 8.65 -11.65 -17.68
CA GLU A 268 9.05 -12.88 -16.98
C GLU A 268 8.08 -13.20 -15.83
N GLU A 269 8.03 -14.47 -15.44
CA GLU A 269 7.18 -14.91 -14.34
C GLU A 269 7.49 -14.14 -13.06
N GLY A 270 6.44 -13.65 -12.40
CA GLY A 270 6.53 -12.84 -11.19
C GLY A 270 6.65 -11.34 -11.44
N VAL A 271 7.00 -10.90 -12.66
CA VAL A 271 7.07 -9.47 -13.02
C VAL A 271 5.66 -8.90 -13.19
N SER A 272 5.44 -7.69 -12.68
CA SER A 272 4.17 -6.98 -12.83
C SER A 272 4.27 -5.93 -13.94
N ILE A 273 3.24 -5.84 -14.78
CA ILE A 273 3.09 -4.82 -15.82
C ILE A 273 2.07 -3.80 -15.32
N GLN A 274 2.50 -2.56 -15.14
CA GLN A 274 1.64 -1.44 -14.79
C GLN A 274 0.83 -0.97 -15.99
N LEU A 275 -0.49 -0.88 -15.83
CA LEU A 275 -1.40 -0.28 -16.79
C LEU A 275 -1.57 1.23 -16.50
N PRO A 276 -1.79 2.06 -17.53
CA PRO A 276 -2.04 3.48 -17.36
C PRO A 276 -3.36 3.73 -16.62
N ALA A 277 -3.46 4.85 -15.89
CA ALA A 277 -4.65 5.20 -15.10
C ALA A 277 -5.91 5.43 -15.95
N LYS A 278 -5.73 5.85 -17.20
CA LYS A 278 -6.79 5.99 -18.20
C LYS A 278 -6.20 5.74 -19.59
N THR A 279 -6.83 4.89 -20.36
CA THR A 279 -6.45 4.61 -21.76
C THR A 279 -7.22 5.50 -22.72
N LYS A 280 -6.53 6.18 -23.64
CA LYS A 280 -7.16 6.85 -24.80
C LYS A 280 -7.40 5.86 -25.95
N LYS A 281 -6.51 4.89 -26.12
CA LYS A 281 -6.59 3.78 -27.08
C LYS A 281 -6.62 2.45 -26.32
N LEU A 282 -7.29 1.45 -26.88
CA LEU A 282 -7.32 0.10 -26.30
C LEU A 282 -5.91 -0.47 -26.26
N ILE A 283 -5.55 -1.15 -25.16
CA ILE A 283 -4.29 -1.87 -25.05
C ILE A 283 -4.50 -3.27 -25.62
N ILE A 284 -3.78 -3.64 -26.67
CA ILE A 284 -3.92 -4.92 -27.36
C ILE A 284 -2.89 -5.93 -26.82
N ILE A 285 -3.36 -7.15 -26.53
CA ILE A 285 -2.53 -8.30 -26.18
C ILE A 285 -2.62 -9.31 -27.31
N GLY A 286 -1.49 -9.77 -27.83
CA GLY A 286 -1.44 -10.73 -28.92
C GLY A 286 -0.03 -10.94 -29.45
N SER A 287 0.06 -11.58 -30.61
CA SER A 287 1.32 -11.83 -31.33
C SER A 287 1.49 -10.96 -32.58
N GLY A 288 0.52 -10.11 -32.91
CA GLY A 288 0.58 -9.24 -34.09
C GLY A 288 1.43 -7.98 -33.85
N ASP A 289 1.78 -7.28 -34.94
CA ASP A 289 2.57 -6.04 -34.90
C ASP A 289 1.85 -4.89 -34.18
N THR A 290 0.52 -4.95 -34.10
CA THR A 290 -0.33 -3.97 -33.40
C THR A 290 -0.43 -4.24 -31.89
N ALA A 291 0.16 -5.33 -31.38
CA ALA A 291 0.08 -5.68 -29.98
C ALA A 291 0.93 -4.76 -29.10
N ASP A 292 0.29 -4.12 -28.11
CA ASP A 292 0.95 -3.32 -27.09
C ASP A 292 1.68 -4.20 -26.05
N ILE A 293 1.09 -5.36 -25.76
CA ILE A 293 1.69 -6.44 -24.98
C ILE A 293 1.88 -7.62 -25.93
N TYR A 294 3.11 -7.78 -26.41
CA TYR A 294 3.48 -8.84 -27.32
C TYR A 294 3.73 -10.13 -26.56
N ILE A 295 3.03 -11.20 -26.95
CA ILE A 295 3.22 -12.55 -26.43
C ILE A 295 3.24 -13.51 -27.61
N PRO A 296 4.33 -14.26 -27.80
CA PRO A 296 4.45 -15.16 -28.95
C PRO A 296 3.41 -16.27 -28.87
N HIS A 297 3.01 -16.77 -30.04
CA HIS A 297 2.08 -17.90 -30.20
C HIS A 297 0.65 -17.68 -29.67
N LEU A 298 0.30 -16.49 -29.21
CA LEU A 298 -1.12 -16.10 -29.10
C LEU A 298 -1.67 -15.77 -30.49
N PRO A 299 -3.00 -15.68 -30.67
CA PRO A 299 -3.58 -15.04 -31.85
C PRO A 299 -3.05 -13.62 -32.05
N GLU A 300 -3.04 -13.14 -33.31
CA GLU A 300 -2.55 -11.80 -33.67
C GLU A 300 -3.13 -10.71 -32.75
N GLU A 301 -4.45 -10.74 -32.58
CA GLU A 301 -5.18 -9.96 -31.58
C GLU A 301 -5.96 -10.91 -30.66
N CYS A 302 -5.40 -11.21 -29.49
CA CYS A 302 -6.01 -12.14 -28.54
C CYS A 302 -7.05 -11.44 -27.65
N ALA A 303 -6.66 -10.33 -27.03
CA ALA A 303 -7.50 -9.57 -26.12
C ALA A 303 -7.22 -8.07 -26.21
N SER A 304 -8.20 -7.24 -25.83
CA SER A 304 -7.97 -5.82 -25.60
C SER A 304 -8.41 -5.40 -24.21
N LEU A 305 -7.69 -4.43 -23.65
CA LEU A 305 -7.95 -3.83 -22.34
C LEU A 305 -8.27 -2.35 -22.48
N GLN A 306 -9.34 -1.93 -21.82
CA GLN A 306 -9.69 -0.53 -21.63
C GLN A 306 -9.64 -0.19 -20.15
N VAL A 307 -8.85 0.82 -19.79
CA VAL A 307 -8.72 1.31 -18.42
C VAL A 307 -9.47 2.64 -18.27
N ASN A 308 -10.49 2.64 -17.42
CA ASN A 308 -11.26 3.81 -17.05
C ASN A 308 -11.19 3.99 -15.53
N SER A 309 -10.23 4.79 -15.05
CA SER A 309 -10.14 5.29 -13.68
C SER A 309 -10.39 4.20 -12.61
N GLY A 310 -9.60 3.12 -12.65
CA GLY A 310 -9.67 2.01 -11.70
C GLY A 310 -10.58 0.84 -12.10
N THR A 311 -11.36 1.00 -13.17
CA THR A 311 -12.11 -0.10 -13.80
C THR A 311 -11.38 -0.54 -15.05
N VAL A 312 -11.11 -1.84 -15.19
CA VAL A 312 -10.55 -2.40 -16.43
C VAL A 312 -11.56 -3.33 -17.06
N ILE A 313 -11.85 -3.05 -18.32
CA ILE A 313 -12.72 -3.86 -19.16
C ILE A 313 -11.81 -4.64 -20.09
N ILE A 314 -11.95 -5.95 -20.11
CA ILE A 314 -11.32 -6.82 -21.09
C ILE A 314 -12.34 -7.23 -22.15
N ARG A 315 -11.91 -7.24 -23.41
CA ARG A 315 -12.64 -7.80 -24.55
C ARG A 315 -11.84 -8.94 -25.15
N CYS A 316 -12.50 -10.07 -25.41
CA CYS A 316 -11.91 -11.16 -26.17
C CYS A 316 -12.02 -10.86 -27.68
N LEU A 317 -10.92 -10.98 -28.43
CA LEU A 317 -10.87 -10.63 -29.86
C LEU A 317 -10.78 -11.89 -30.75
N ALA A 318 -10.18 -12.97 -30.26
CA ALA A 318 -10.12 -14.27 -30.94
C ALA A 318 -11.04 -15.32 -30.30
N GLU A 319 -11.44 -16.37 -31.02
CA GLU A 319 -12.28 -17.44 -30.44
C GLU A 319 -11.46 -18.31 -29.49
N GLU A 320 -12.09 -18.73 -28.38
CA GLU A 320 -11.53 -19.65 -27.37
C GLU A 320 -10.15 -19.28 -26.80
N SER A 321 -9.73 -18.03 -26.98
CA SER A 321 -8.38 -17.58 -26.64
C SER A 321 -8.26 -17.04 -25.22
N VAL A 322 -9.34 -16.53 -24.64
CA VAL A 322 -9.34 -15.86 -23.33
C VAL A 322 -10.25 -16.59 -22.34
N LYS A 323 -9.67 -17.01 -21.22
CA LYS A 323 -10.39 -17.59 -20.09
C LYS A 323 -10.14 -16.77 -18.83
N ILE A 324 -11.23 -16.40 -18.17
CA ILE A 324 -11.19 -15.62 -16.93
C ILE A 324 -11.65 -16.54 -15.80
N GLN A 325 -10.74 -16.83 -14.87
CA GLN A 325 -10.90 -17.89 -13.89
C GLN A 325 -11.21 -19.24 -14.56
N GLN A 326 -12.45 -19.73 -14.45
CA GLN A 326 -12.89 -21.00 -15.01
C GLN A 326 -13.82 -20.85 -16.23
N ARG A 327 -14.13 -19.62 -16.66
CA ARG A 327 -15.07 -19.37 -17.77
C ARG A 327 -14.36 -18.77 -18.96
N PHE A 328 -14.57 -19.37 -20.13
CA PHE A 328 -14.17 -18.76 -21.39
C PHE A 328 -14.99 -17.49 -21.64
N LEU A 329 -14.31 -16.45 -22.11
CA LEU A 329 -14.96 -15.23 -22.56
C LEU A 329 -15.26 -15.40 -24.06
N PRO A 330 -16.53 -15.40 -24.49
CA PRO A 330 -16.86 -15.49 -25.91
C PRO A 330 -16.23 -14.34 -26.70
N LYS A 331 -15.91 -14.59 -27.97
CA LYS A 331 -15.38 -13.58 -28.89
C LYS A 331 -16.28 -12.35 -28.92
N ASN A 332 -15.66 -11.18 -28.99
CA ASN A 332 -16.27 -9.85 -28.93
C ASN A 332 -17.02 -9.51 -27.63
N LYS A 333 -17.12 -10.43 -26.67
CA LYS A 333 -17.74 -10.13 -25.38
C LYS A 333 -16.77 -9.38 -24.48
N THR A 334 -17.32 -8.44 -23.72
CA THR A 334 -16.59 -7.66 -22.72
C THR A 334 -16.95 -8.10 -21.31
N THR A 335 -16.00 -7.96 -20.40
CA THR A 335 -16.28 -8.09 -18.97
C THR A 335 -15.34 -7.20 -18.16
N THR A 336 -15.78 -6.80 -16.98
CA THR A 336 -14.94 -6.05 -16.04
C THR A 336 -14.05 -7.00 -15.25
N LEU A 337 -12.75 -6.70 -15.21
CA LEU A 337 -11.77 -7.41 -14.41
C LEU A 337 -11.87 -7.01 -12.94
N LYS A 338 -11.82 -8.01 -12.05
CA LYS A 338 -11.83 -7.86 -10.59
C LYS A 338 -10.49 -8.27 -10.02
N HIS A 339 -10.11 -7.66 -8.89
CA HIS A 339 -8.87 -7.97 -8.18
C HIS A 339 -8.69 -9.49 -7.96
N ASN A 340 -7.47 -9.98 -8.18
CA ASN A 340 -7.09 -11.40 -8.11
C ASN A 340 -7.80 -12.33 -9.10
N GLN A 341 -8.34 -11.80 -10.21
CA GLN A 341 -8.79 -12.67 -11.30
C GLN A 341 -7.59 -13.18 -12.10
N ILE A 342 -7.61 -14.48 -12.37
CA ILE A 342 -6.65 -15.13 -13.26
C ILE A 342 -7.15 -14.95 -14.69
N LEU A 343 -6.31 -14.36 -15.53
CA LEU A 343 -6.45 -14.31 -16.97
C LEU A 343 -5.61 -15.44 -17.56
N THR A 344 -6.22 -16.34 -18.31
CA THR A 344 -5.51 -17.39 -19.06
C THR A 344 -5.70 -17.10 -20.55
N LEU A 345 -4.58 -16.98 -21.26
CA LEU A 345 -4.52 -16.72 -22.69
C LEU A 345 -3.96 -17.96 -23.38
N TYR A 346 -4.75 -18.59 -24.25
CA TYR A 346 -4.38 -19.83 -24.92
C TYR A 346 -3.60 -19.57 -26.20
N HIS A 347 -2.67 -20.48 -26.52
CA HIS A 347 -1.94 -20.42 -27.77
C HIS A 347 -2.89 -20.63 -28.95
N GLU A 348 -2.57 -19.99 -30.06
CA GLU A 348 -3.20 -20.27 -31.33
C GLU A 348 -2.85 -21.72 -31.75
N ASN A 349 -3.89 -22.51 -32.06
CA ASN A 349 -3.78 -23.91 -32.47
C ASN A 349 -3.21 -24.88 -31.39
N ASN A 350 -3.15 -24.49 -30.11
CA ASN A 350 -2.76 -25.40 -29.03
C ASN A 350 -3.43 -25.04 -27.69
N GLU A 351 -4.49 -25.77 -27.34
CA GLU A 351 -5.25 -25.55 -26.09
C GLU A 351 -4.51 -26.00 -24.82
N GLU A 352 -3.47 -26.83 -24.92
CA GLU A 352 -2.71 -27.28 -23.75
C GLU A 352 -1.70 -26.23 -23.29
N LYS A 353 -1.28 -25.34 -24.19
CA LYS A 353 -0.32 -24.27 -23.91
C LYS A 353 -1.02 -22.94 -23.69
N PHE A 354 -0.64 -22.27 -22.61
CA PHE A 354 -1.24 -21.00 -22.23
C PHE A 354 -0.28 -20.11 -21.45
N TYR A 355 -0.56 -18.82 -21.48
CA TYR A 355 0.03 -17.79 -20.64
C TYR A 355 -0.97 -17.34 -19.58
N ARG A 356 -0.52 -17.13 -18.34
CA ARG A 356 -1.36 -16.65 -17.24
C ARG A 356 -0.91 -15.30 -16.72
N PHE A 357 -1.88 -14.42 -16.54
CA PHE A 357 -1.74 -13.21 -15.76
C PHE A 357 -2.65 -13.23 -14.53
N ILE A 358 -2.24 -12.55 -13.48
CA ILE A 358 -3.10 -12.21 -12.34
C ILE A 358 -3.36 -10.71 -12.40
N PHE A 359 -4.64 -10.34 -12.42
CA PHE A 359 -5.04 -8.95 -12.45
C PHE A 359 -5.12 -8.35 -11.04
N TYR A 360 -4.44 -7.22 -10.84
CA TYR A 360 -4.50 -6.42 -9.61
C TYR A 360 -5.10 -5.06 -9.92
N ASN A 361 -6.28 -4.74 -9.38
CA ASN A 361 -6.87 -3.39 -9.49
C ASN A 361 -6.20 -2.35 -8.56
N ARG A 362 -5.30 -2.80 -7.69
CA ARG A 362 -4.50 -2.03 -6.75
C ARG A 362 -3.17 -2.74 -6.63
N LEU A 363 -2.13 -2.22 -7.25
CA LEU A 363 -0.80 -2.76 -7.11
C LEU A 363 -0.18 -2.21 -5.82
N LEU A 364 0.14 -3.15 -4.95
CA LEU A 364 0.83 -2.94 -3.70
C LEU A 364 1.68 -4.20 -3.56
N ASP A 365 2.78 -4.27 -4.30
CA ASP A 365 3.62 -5.45 -4.27
C ASP A 365 4.42 -5.43 -2.96
N PRO A 366 4.18 -6.37 -2.02
CA PRO A 366 5.00 -6.48 -0.81
C PRO A 366 6.44 -6.93 -1.10
N GLN A 367 6.76 -7.23 -2.36
CA GLN A 367 8.11 -7.58 -2.84
C GLN A 367 8.77 -6.47 -3.69
N ALA A 368 8.13 -5.31 -3.86
CA ALA A 368 8.75 -4.16 -4.49
C ALA A 368 9.86 -3.55 -3.62
#